data_AF-A0A2V9WMR1-F1
#
_entry.id   AF-A0A2V9WMR1-F1
#
_cell.length_a   1.000
_cell.length_b   1.000
_cell.length_c   1.000
_cell.angle_alpha   90.00
_cell.angle_beta   90.00
_cell.angle_gamma   90.00
#
_symmetry.space_group_name_H-M   'P 1'
#
loop_
_entity.id
_entity.type
_entity.pdbx_description
1 polymer ?
#
loop_
_entity_poly.entity_id
_entity_poly.type
_entity_poly.pdbx_seq_one_letter_code
_entity_poly.pdbx_strand_id
1 'polypeptide(L)'
;MEDSCLSVKSGAPEPTLRQLSSPAPISTWAAVPNADKWTLIINKKTGEWGIPYKYESDELARIDMKVSKLPSPVENFTISYAKSGAGCTLQIDWEATRASVDITAK
;
A
#
# COMPACT_ATOMS: atom_id res chain seq x y z
N MET A 1 -15.77 15.69 -12.56
CA MET A 1 -15.97 15.02 -11.24
C MET A 1 -15.31 13.65 -11.31
N GLU A 2 -14.04 13.66 -11.68
CA GLU A 2 -13.28 12.46 -12.06
C GLU A 2 -12.63 11.81 -10.85
N ASP A 3 -12.47 10.50 -10.95
CA ASP A 3 -12.06 9.59 -9.88
C ASP A 3 -10.72 9.99 -9.24
N SER A 4 -10.79 10.49 -7.99
CA SER A 4 -9.61 10.75 -7.15
C SER A 4 -8.70 9.52 -6.99
N CYS A 5 -9.23 8.29 -7.08
CA CYS A 5 -8.41 7.08 -7.08
C CYS A 5 -7.61 6.84 -8.38
N LEU A 6 -8.02 7.45 -9.50
CA LEU A 6 -7.29 7.40 -10.76
C LEU A 6 -6.24 8.51 -10.89
N SER A 7 -6.12 9.45 -9.94
CA SER A 7 -5.04 10.45 -10.01
C SER A 7 -3.64 9.85 -9.78
N VAL A 8 -3.56 8.53 -9.54
CA VAL A 8 -2.33 7.72 -9.57
C VAL A 8 -2.10 7.04 -10.94
N LYS A 9 -3.00 7.20 -11.91
CA LYS A 9 -2.82 6.72 -13.28
C LYS A 9 -2.38 7.86 -14.21
N SER A 10 -1.08 7.85 -14.48
CA SER A 10 -0.51 7.92 -15.84
C SER A 10 -1.38 8.64 -16.89
N GLY A 11 -1.28 9.96 -16.95
CA GLY A 11 -1.48 10.68 -18.20
C GLY A 11 -0.26 10.49 -19.09
N ALA A 12 -0.14 9.35 -19.75
CA ALA A 12 0.85 9.14 -20.81
C ALA A 12 0.28 8.18 -21.86
N PRO A 13 0.17 8.58 -23.14
CA PRO A 13 -0.10 7.65 -24.22
C PRO A 13 1.14 6.75 -24.40
N GLU A 14 0.95 5.43 -24.31
CA GLU A 14 1.86 4.33 -24.67
C GLU A 14 3.34 4.45 -24.20
N PRO A 15 3.88 3.54 -23.37
CA PRO A 15 5.18 3.74 -22.75
C PRO A 15 6.31 3.51 -23.75
N THR A 16 6.75 4.58 -24.43
CA THR A 16 8.13 4.68 -24.90
C THR A 16 9.00 4.67 -23.65
N LEU A 17 9.83 3.64 -23.51
CA LEU A 17 10.83 3.46 -22.45
C LEU A 17 11.75 4.69 -22.37
N ARG A 18 11.35 5.71 -21.62
CA ARG A 18 12.20 6.81 -21.13
C ARG A 18 11.38 7.67 -20.16
N GLN A 19 11.98 7.89 -18.99
CA GLN A 19 11.75 9.07 -18.16
C GLN A 19 10.57 9.05 -17.17
N LEU A 20 10.59 8.15 -16.18
CA LEU A 20 10.05 8.46 -14.84
C LEU A 20 11.05 9.41 -14.13
N SER A 21 11.10 10.68 -14.52
CA SER A 21 11.94 11.72 -13.88
C SER A 21 11.23 12.44 -12.75
N SER A 22 10.75 11.67 -11.78
CA SER A 22 10.52 12.18 -10.43
C SER A 22 11.13 11.16 -9.49
N PRO A 23 12.14 11.51 -8.67
CA PRO A 23 12.52 10.67 -7.56
C PRO A 23 11.43 10.84 -6.51
N ALA A 24 10.24 10.26 -6.74
CA ALA A 24 9.44 9.87 -5.59
C ALA A 24 10.39 9.01 -4.75
N PRO A 25 10.65 9.35 -3.47
CA PRO A 25 11.56 8.57 -2.66
C PRO A 25 11.00 7.16 -2.67
N ILE A 26 11.66 6.26 -3.40
CA ILE A 26 11.38 4.84 -3.38
C ILE A 26 11.36 4.49 -1.88
N SER A 27 10.20 4.05 -1.41
CA SER A 27 9.97 3.80 0.01
C SER A 27 9.67 2.32 0.15
N THR A 28 10.30 1.66 1.11
CA THR A 28 9.92 0.29 1.44
C THR A 28 8.58 0.32 2.14
N TRP A 29 7.67 -0.53 1.67
CA TRP A 29 6.38 -0.78 2.28
C TRP A 29 6.43 -2.19 2.89
N ALA A 30 6.12 -2.30 4.18
CA ALA A 30 6.08 -3.57 4.88
C ALA A 30 4.71 -3.73 5.55
N ALA A 31 4.09 -4.89 5.34
CA ALA A 31 2.90 -5.30 6.08
C ALA A 31 3.34 -6.34 7.12
N VAL A 32 3.15 -6.04 8.40
CA VAL A 32 3.46 -6.95 9.50
C VAL A 32 2.15 -7.58 9.99
N PRO A 33 1.86 -8.85 9.63
CA PRO A 33 0.66 -9.52 10.12
C PRO A 33 0.83 -9.89 11.60
N ASN A 34 -0.14 -9.52 12.42
CA ASN A 34 -0.41 -10.13 13.72
C ASN A 34 -1.80 -10.77 13.69
N ALA A 35 -2.09 -11.65 14.66
CA ALA A 35 -3.35 -12.39 14.74
C ALA A 35 -4.59 -11.49 14.59
N ASP A 36 -4.57 -10.31 15.22
CA ASP A 36 -5.73 -9.42 15.29
C ASP A 36 -5.54 -8.08 14.56
N LYS A 37 -4.31 -7.77 14.11
CA LYS A 37 -3.97 -6.48 13.49
C LYS A 37 -2.84 -6.59 12.50
N TRP A 38 -2.95 -5.86 11.40
CA TRP A 38 -1.85 -5.71 10.45
C TRP A 38 -1.31 -4.30 10.55
N THR A 39 0.01 -4.15 10.53
CA THR A 39 0.64 -2.83 10.57
C THR A 39 1.32 -2.56 9.25
N LEU A 40 0.94 -1.47 8.58
CA LEU A 40 1.59 -0.94 7.40
C LEU A 40 2.70 0.02 7.82
N ILE A 41 3.92 -0.26 7.41
CA ILE A 41 5.08 0.60 7.64
C ILE A 41 5.54 1.16 6.30
N ILE A 42 5.74 2.48 6.25
CA ILE A 42 6.35 3.19 5.11
C ILE A 42 7.70 3.70 5.59
N ASN A 43 8.79 3.35 4.92
CA ASN A 43 10.15 3.69 5.33
C ASN A 43 10.94 4.36 4.20
N LYS A 44 11.82 5.30 4.54
CA LYS A 44 12.70 5.97 3.55
C LYS A 44 13.76 5.04 2.96
N LYS A 45 14.14 3.97 3.67
CA LYS A 45 15.12 2.99 3.22
C LYS A 45 14.49 2.00 2.25
N THR A 46 15.24 1.64 1.22
CA THR A 46 14.83 0.73 0.14
C THR A 46 15.69 -0.53 0.13
N GLY A 47 15.11 -1.66 -0.25
CA GLY A 47 15.87 -2.92 -0.41
C GLY A 47 16.06 -3.71 0.88
N GLU A 48 15.38 -3.29 1.95
CA GLU A 48 15.40 -3.99 3.23
C GLU A 48 14.33 -5.08 3.26
N TRP A 49 14.71 -6.27 3.74
CA TRP A 49 13.82 -7.42 3.82
C TRP A 49 14.08 -8.24 5.10
N GLY A 50 13.00 -8.75 5.69
CA GLY A 50 13.07 -9.75 6.76
C GLY A 50 13.42 -9.21 8.15
N ILE A 51 13.86 -10.14 8.99
CA ILE A 51 14.26 -9.92 10.39
C ILE A 51 15.76 -10.17 10.55
N PRO A 52 16.46 -9.46 11.45
CA PRO A 52 15.94 -8.44 12.37
C PRO A 52 15.63 -7.10 11.69
N TYR A 53 14.47 -6.53 11.99
CA TYR A 53 14.10 -5.17 11.58
C TYR A 53 14.83 -4.16 12.47
N LYS A 54 15.51 -3.18 11.86
CA LYS A 54 16.37 -2.19 12.56
C LYS A 54 16.20 -0.77 12.03
N TYR A 55 15.10 -0.52 11.33
CA TYR A 55 14.89 0.69 10.53
C TYR A 55 13.79 1.59 11.08
N GLU A 56 13.39 1.39 12.34
CA GLU A 56 12.34 2.13 13.03
C GLU A 56 12.57 3.65 12.99
N SER A 57 13.82 4.09 13.11
CA SER A 57 14.18 5.52 13.05
C SER A 57 13.98 6.17 11.69
N ASP A 58 13.88 5.36 10.62
CA ASP A 58 13.73 5.81 9.24
C ASP A 58 12.28 5.65 8.73
N GLU A 59 11.35 5.23 9.60
CA GLU A 59 9.93 5.12 9.30
C GLU A 59 9.32 6.52 9.05
N LEU A 60 8.64 6.65 7.93
CA LEU A 60 7.80 7.81 7.60
C LEU A 60 6.42 7.70 8.24
N ALA A 61 5.89 6.48 8.30
CA ALA A 61 4.59 6.19 8.85
C ALA A 61 4.51 4.75 9.34
N ARG A 62 3.77 4.56 10.42
CA ARG A 62 3.36 3.27 10.95
C ARG A 62 1.86 3.34 11.20
N ILE A 63 1.10 2.55 10.46
CA ILE A 63 -0.35 2.68 10.40
C ILE A 63 -0.97 1.32 10.71
N ASP A 64 -1.81 1.29 11.74
CA ASP A 64 -2.61 0.11 12.05
C ASP A 64 -3.75 -0.01 11.02
N MET A 65 -3.80 -1.16 10.36
CA MET A 65 -4.80 -1.49 9.35
C MET A 65 -5.97 -2.24 10.01
N LYS A 66 -7.18 -1.98 9.50
CA LYS A 66 -8.38 -2.73 9.86
C LYS A 66 -8.32 -4.11 9.22
N VAL A 67 -8.44 -5.17 10.03
CA VAL A 67 -8.46 -6.56 9.57
C VAL A 67 -9.90 -7.06 9.49
N SER A 68 -10.23 -7.76 8.40
CA SER A 68 -11.54 -8.36 8.18
C SER A 68 -11.41 -9.70 7.43
N LYS A 69 -12.43 -10.56 7.54
CA LYS A 69 -12.47 -11.84 6.83
C LYS A 69 -13.03 -11.66 5.42
N LEU A 70 -12.37 -12.25 4.43
CA LEU A 70 -12.86 -12.32 3.06
C LEU A 70 -13.97 -13.37 2.90
N PRO A 71 -14.91 -13.18 1.96
CA PRO A 71 -15.98 -14.14 1.70
C PRO A 71 -15.46 -15.48 1.14
N SER A 72 -14.30 -15.45 0.48
CA SER A 72 -13.58 -16.61 -0.04
C SER A 72 -12.07 -16.36 0.08
N PRO A 73 -11.25 -17.41 0.33
CA PRO A 73 -9.80 -17.25 0.38
C PRO A 73 -9.22 -16.87 -0.98
N VAL A 74 -8.14 -16.09 -0.98
CA VAL A 74 -7.33 -15.76 -2.16
C VAL A 74 -5.94 -16.39 -2.05
N GLU A 75 -5.47 -17.00 -3.13
CA GLU A 75 -4.14 -17.61 -3.18
C GLU A 75 -3.04 -16.57 -3.41
N ASN A 76 -3.35 -15.55 -4.22
CA ASN A 76 -2.40 -14.52 -4.57
C ASN A 76 -2.46 -13.37 -3.57
N PHE A 77 -1.29 -13.01 -3.02
CA PHE A 77 -1.13 -11.78 -2.25
C PHE A 77 -1.44 -10.59 -3.14
N THR A 78 -2.56 -9.92 -2.86
CA THR A 78 -3.13 -8.89 -3.75
C THR A 78 -3.19 -7.55 -3.04
N ILE A 79 -2.82 -6.49 -3.74
CA ILE A 79 -2.92 -5.12 -3.25
C ILE A 79 -3.77 -4.34 -4.22
N SER A 80 -4.79 -3.65 -3.70
CA SER A 80 -5.72 -2.89 -4.50
C SER A 80 -6.14 -1.59 -3.83
N TYR A 81 -6.67 -0.67 -4.62
CA TYR A 81 -7.28 0.56 -4.15
C TYR A 81 -8.78 0.51 -4.45
N ALA A 82 -9.60 0.58 -3.40
CA ALA A 82 -11.04 0.72 -3.52
C ALA A 82 -11.44 2.20 -3.35
N LYS A 83 -12.42 2.68 -4.12
CA LYS A 83 -12.93 4.04 -3.95
C LYS A 83 -13.74 4.14 -2.65
N SER A 84 -13.48 5.17 -1.84
CA SER A 84 -14.17 5.38 -0.57
C SER A 84 -14.52 6.86 -0.39
N GLY A 85 -15.77 7.23 -0.74
CA GLY A 85 -16.24 8.62 -0.69
C GLY A 85 -15.34 9.57 -1.50
N ALA A 86 -14.75 10.55 -0.80
CA ALA A 86 -13.80 11.52 -1.37
C ALA A 86 -12.34 11.03 -1.40
N GLY A 87 -12.05 9.82 -0.91
CA GLY A 87 -10.71 9.23 -0.87
C GLY A 87 -10.67 7.80 -1.44
N CYS A 88 -9.64 7.05 -1.05
CA CYS A 88 -9.44 5.66 -1.44
C CYS A 88 -9.12 4.81 -0.21
N THR A 89 -9.45 3.54 -0.26
CA THR A 89 -9.05 2.54 0.73
C THR A 89 -8.01 1.65 0.09
N LEU A 90 -6.79 1.62 0.64
CA LEU A 90 -5.80 0.61 0.29
C LEU A 90 -6.22 -0.71 0.94
N GLN A 91 -6.22 -1.78 0.18
CA GLN A 91 -6.57 -3.13 0.62
C GLN A 91 -5.44 -4.10 0.30
N ILE A 92 -5.12 -4.95 1.25
CA ILE A 92 -4.18 -6.06 1.11
C ILE A 92 -4.93 -7.34 1.44
N ASP A 93 -5.00 -8.25 0.48
CA ASP A 93 -5.73 -9.50 0.57
C ASP A 93 -4.77 -10.68 0.50
N TRP A 94 -4.88 -11.60 1.45
CA TRP A 94 -4.14 -12.84 1.47
C TRP A 94 -4.90 -13.91 2.26
N GLU A 95 -4.99 -15.12 1.69
CA GLU A 95 -5.86 -16.18 2.20
C GLU A 95 -7.28 -15.65 2.46
N ALA A 96 -7.85 -15.91 3.63
CA ALA A 96 -9.17 -15.42 4.03
C ALA A 96 -9.13 -14.03 4.72
N THR A 97 -8.02 -13.29 4.62
CA THR A 97 -7.80 -12.05 5.37
C THR A 97 -7.69 -10.84 4.45
N ARG A 98 -8.38 -9.76 4.81
CA ARG A 98 -8.20 -8.42 4.23
C ARG A 98 -7.73 -7.46 5.31
N ALA A 99 -6.59 -6.83 5.08
CA ALA A 99 -6.15 -5.65 5.81
C ALA A 99 -6.47 -4.39 4.99
N SER A 100 -6.98 -3.35 5.63
CA SER A 100 -7.38 -2.12 4.93
C SER A 100 -7.06 -0.85 5.71
N VAL A 101 -6.77 0.22 4.97
CA VAL A 101 -6.55 1.56 5.52
C VAL A 101 -7.10 2.61 4.56
N ASP A 102 -7.81 3.58 5.11
CA ASP A 102 -8.33 4.71 4.33
C ASP A 102 -7.21 5.73 4.11
N ILE A 103 -7.01 6.12 2.86
CA ILE A 103 -6.03 7.12 2.42
C ILE A 103 -6.76 8.28 1.74
N THR A 104 -6.25 9.49 1.93
CA THR A 104 -6.76 10.69 1.28
C THR A 104 -5.60 11.37 0.58
N ALA A 105 -5.77 11.70 -0.70
CA ALA A 105 -4.84 12.58 -1.39
C ALA A 105 -4.95 13.97 -0.77
N LYS A 106 -3.80 14.59 -0.48
CA LYS A 106 -3.74 15.95 0.05
C LYS A 106 -3.67 16.96 -1.09
#